data_AF-A0A7W0ZZJ0-F1
#
_entry.id   AF-A0A7W0ZZJ0-F1
#
_cell.length_a   1.000
_cell.length_b   1.000
_cell.length_c   1.000
_cell.angle_alpha   90.00
_cell.angle_beta   90.00
_cell.angle_gamma   90.00
#
_symmetry.space_group_name_H-M   'P 1'
#
loop_
_entity.id
_entity.type
_entity.pdbx_description
1 polymer ?
#
loop_
_entity_poly.entity_id
_entity_poly.type
_entity_poly.pdbx_seq_one_letter_code
_entity_poly.pdbx_strand_id
1 'polypeptide(L)'
;MLRTTLLAIALSFVGCHRDPKPTTPQDGELPPLPPASGTPVGYLIDSSSQLKLRDEQIEQLKKIDTSLSARNDALDTQLREIERPQEDPEQAPKKGEPPPKPKDWAPGATPVHTTSDSGKLHEAKAANNRDALQKAFAILDPDQQTAARKLLDDRGITSPGASSKPVSNDAAGVPHEP
;
A
#
# COMPACT_ATOMS: atom_id res chain seq x y z
N MET A 1 -12.78 8.45 -74.92
CA MET A 1 -13.95 7.54 -75.00
C MET A 1 -13.85 6.55 -73.85
N LEU A 2 -14.90 6.47 -73.06
CA LEU A 2 -15.06 5.64 -71.86
C LEU A 2 -15.39 4.19 -72.25
N ARG A 3 -14.65 3.17 -71.77
CA ARG A 3 -15.16 1.80 -71.63
C ARG A 3 -14.48 1.04 -70.48
N THR A 4 -15.31 0.80 -69.47
CA THR A 4 -15.12 0.04 -68.23
C THR A 4 -15.10 -1.47 -68.51
N THR A 5 -14.24 -2.25 -67.84
CA THR A 5 -14.58 -3.64 -67.47
C THR A 5 -13.77 -4.11 -66.26
N LEU A 6 -14.51 -4.70 -65.31
CA LEU A 6 -14.15 -5.23 -63.99
C LEU A 6 -13.57 -6.66 -64.08
N LEU A 7 -12.58 -7.00 -63.24
CA LEU A 7 -12.28 -8.36 -62.77
C LEU A 7 -11.39 -8.24 -61.50
N ALA A 8 -11.95 -8.35 -60.30
CA ALA A 8 -12.06 -9.55 -59.45
C ALA A 8 -10.73 -10.05 -58.81
N ILE A 9 -10.59 -9.72 -57.52
CA ILE A 9 -10.29 -10.62 -56.38
C ILE A 9 -9.04 -11.52 -56.47
N ALA A 10 -8.02 -11.28 -55.65
CA ALA A 10 -7.75 -12.01 -54.39
C ALA A 10 -6.29 -11.87 -53.88
N LEU A 11 -6.21 -11.61 -52.57
CA LEU A 11 -5.19 -12.04 -51.61
C LEU A 11 -3.72 -11.68 -51.86
N SER A 12 -3.21 -10.77 -51.03
CA SER A 12 -1.97 -11.02 -50.28
C SER A 12 -1.95 -10.19 -48.99
N PHE A 13 -1.64 -10.89 -47.91
CA PHE A 13 -1.54 -10.46 -46.54
C PHE A 13 -0.54 -9.31 -46.34
N VAL A 14 -0.97 -8.24 -45.66
CA VAL A 14 -0.11 -7.57 -44.69
C VAL A 14 -0.95 -7.40 -43.44
N GLY A 15 -0.75 -8.31 -42.49
CA GLY A 15 -1.30 -8.17 -41.15
C GLY A 15 -0.78 -6.89 -40.53
N CYS A 16 -1.65 -5.91 -40.35
CA CYS A 16 -1.39 -4.78 -39.47
C CYS A 16 -1.43 -5.30 -38.03
N HIS A 17 -0.32 -5.87 -37.54
CA HIS A 17 -0.05 -5.87 -36.12
C HIS A 17 0.23 -4.42 -35.72
N ARG A 18 -0.84 -3.71 -35.32
CA ARG A 18 -0.68 -2.59 -34.39
C ARG A 18 -0.17 -3.19 -33.10
N ASP A 19 1.14 -3.13 -32.90
CA ASP A 19 1.70 -3.15 -31.57
C ASP A 19 0.99 -2.03 -30.79
N PRO A 20 0.19 -2.34 -29.74
CA PRO A 20 -0.17 -1.29 -28.82
C PRO A 20 1.14 -0.80 -28.23
N LYS A 21 1.46 0.48 -28.48
CA LYS A 21 2.54 1.16 -27.76
C LYS A 21 2.40 0.77 -26.28
N PRO A 22 3.48 0.38 -25.58
CA PRO A 22 3.40 0.12 -24.15
C PRO A 22 2.69 1.29 -23.51
N THR A 23 1.48 1.06 -23.01
CA THR A 23 0.74 2.06 -22.25
C THR A 23 1.60 2.29 -21.03
N THR A 24 2.38 3.37 -21.04
CA THR A 24 2.96 3.86 -19.80
C THR A 24 1.76 4.16 -18.93
N PRO A 25 1.60 3.48 -17.77
CA PRO A 25 0.46 3.72 -16.89
C PRO A 25 0.35 5.21 -16.64
N GLN A 26 -0.86 5.77 -16.73
CA GLN A 26 -1.06 7.18 -16.42
C GLN A 26 -0.59 7.44 -14.98
N ASP A 27 0.06 8.57 -14.74
CA ASP A 27 0.38 9.04 -13.39
C ASP A 27 -0.91 9.03 -12.54
N GLY A 28 -1.07 8.01 -11.69
CA GLY A 28 -2.29 7.74 -10.93
C GLY A 28 -2.79 6.29 -10.96
N GLU A 29 -2.31 5.44 -11.88
CA GLU A 29 -2.74 4.02 -11.95
C GLU A 29 -1.92 3.06 -11.07
N LEU A 30 -0.70 3.44 -10.67
CA LEU A 30 0.03 2.68 -9.66
C LEU A 30 -0.24 3.26 -8.28
N PRO A 31 -0.54 2.40 -7.27
CA PRO A 31 -0.52 2.86 -5.89
C PRO A 31 0.85 3.49 -5.64
N PRO A 32 0.91 4.68 -5.00
CA PRO A 32 2.17 5.36 -4.78
C PRO A 32 3.11 4.40 -4.06
N LEU A 33 4.35 4.34 -4.54
CA LEU A 33 5.37 3.53 -3.89
C LEU A 33 5.42 3.91 -2.40
N PRO A 34 5.64 2.92 -1.51
CA PRO A 34 5.91 3.25 -0.12
C PRO A 34 7.10 4.22 -0.07
N PRO A 35 7.14 5.10 0.93
CA PRO A 35 8.22 6.06 1.03
C PRO A 35 9.52 5.27 1.18
N ALA A 36 10.64 5.85 0.76
CA ALA A 36 11.92 5.14 0.80
C ALA A 36 12.27 4.61 2.21
N SER A 37 11.78 5.28 3.26
CA SER A 37 11.94 4.86 4.66
C SER A 37 10.87 3.90 5.18
N GLY A 38 9.79 3.65 4.43
CA GLY A 38 8.67 2.83 4.88
C GLY A 38 7.87 3.43 6.05
N THR A 39 8.13 4.68 6.46
CA THR A 39 7.45 5.33 7.58
C THR A 39 6.45 6.40 7.12
N PRO A 40 5.40 6.69 7.91
CA PRO A 40 4.48 7.78 7.58
C PRO A 40 5.13 9.18 7.57
N VAL A 41 6.25 9.37 8.29
CA VAL A 41 7.02 10.62 8.25
C VAL A 41 7.78 10.76 6.92
N GLY A 42 8.19 9.63 6.32
CA GLY A 42 8.82 9.59 5.00
C GLY A 42 7.95 10.25 3.93
N TYR A 43 6.64 10.06 3.95
CA TYR A 43 5.73 10.73 2.99
C TYR A 43 5.77 12.26 3.10
N LEU A 44 5.98 12.82 4.30
CA LEU A 44 6.12 14.27 4.48
C LEU A 44 7.44 14.78 3.89
N ILE A 45 8.52 13.99 4.02
CA ILE A 45 9.84 14.31 3.46
C ILE A 45 9.82 14.24 1.94
N ASP A 46 9.24 13.18 1.37
CA ASP A 46 9.13 12.98 -0.08
C ASP A 46 8.27 14.08 -0.73
N SER A 47 7.36 14.68 0.05
CA SER A 47 6.46 15.74 -0.39
C SER A 47 6.94 17.14 0.03
N SER A 48 8.23 17.32 0.33
CA SER A 48 8.78 18.57 0.85
C SER A 48 8.51 19.79 -0.04
N SER A 49 8.62 19.62 -1.37
CA SER A 49 8.33 20.66 -2.35
C SER A 49 6.85 21.07 -2.35
N GLN A 50 5.94 20.09 -2.22
CA GLN A 50 4.50 20.33 -2.17
C GLN A 50 4.10 21.02 -0.87
N LEU A 51 4.70 20.62 0.25
CA LEU A 51 4.47 21.19 1.57
C LEU A 51 5.27 22.48 1.82
N LYS A 52 6.10 22.90 0.86
CA LYS A 52 6.97 24.09 0.96
C LYS A 52 7.78 24.08 2.27
N LEU A 53 8.39 22.94 2.58
CA LEU A 53 9.16 22.79 3.81
C LEU A 53 10.46 23.57 3.74
N ARG A 54 10.83 24.23 4.84
CA ARG A 54 12.15 24.84 5.00
C ARG A 54 13.22 23.79 5.23
N ASP A 55 14.47 24.09 4.91
CA ASP A 55 15.59 23.17 5.07
C ASP A 55 15.73 22.69 6.53
N GLU A 56 15.52 23.56 7.51
CA GLU A 56 15.56 23.19 8.92
C GLU A 56 14.45 22.20 9.29
N GLN A 57 13.25 22.37 8.71
CA GLN A 57 12.13 21.45 8.91
C GLN A 57 12.43 20.09 8.27
N ILE A 58 13.00 20.08 7.07
CA ILE A 58 13.41 18.85 6.38
C ILE A 58 14.46 18.10 7.20
N GLU A 59 15.45 18.81 7.76
CA GLU A 59 16.47 18.19 8.60
C GLU A 59 15.86 17.56 9.87
N GLN A 60 14.95 18.27 10.53
CA GLN A 60 14.25 17.76 11.70
C GLN A 60 13.35 16.55 11.36
N LEU A 61 12.62 16.59 10.24
CA LEU A 61 11.82 15.46 9.78
C LEU A 61 12.69 14.23 9.49
N LYS A 62 13.85 14.39 8.85
CA LYS A 62 14.80 13.30 8.61
C LYS A 62 15.30 12.66 9.91
N LYS A 63 15.56 13.47 10.95
CA LYS A 63 15.93 12.95 12.30
C LYS A 63 14.80 12.13 12.92
N ILE A 64 13.56 12.63 12.82
CA ILE A 64 12.37 11.91 13.31
C ILE A 64 12.18 10.60 12.54
N ASP A 65 12.28 10.64 11.21
CA ASP A 65 12.12 9.49 10.31
C ASP A 65 13.18 8.40 10.58
N THR A 66 14.46 8.80 10.69
CA THR A 66 15.56 7.87 11.02
C THR A 66 15.32 7.18 12.36
N SER A 67 14.91 7.95 13.39
CA SER A 67 14.61 7.40 14.71
C SER A 67 13.35 6.51 14.71
N LEU A 68 12.35 6.83 13.89
CA LEU A 68 11.14 6.02 13.74
C LEU A 68 11.45 4.70 13.02
N SER A 69 12.15 4.76 11.89
CA SER A 69 12.56 3.58 11.12
C SER A 69 13.35 2.62 12.00
N ALA A 70 14.36 3.09 12.74
CA ALA A 70 15.14 2.24 13.64
C ALA A 70 14.29 1.53 14.71
N ARG A 71 13.28 2.21 15.27
CA ARG A 71 12.36 1.60 16.26
C ARG A 71 11.41 0.59 15.62
N ASN A 72 10.92 0.89 14.42
CA ASN A 72 10.02 0.00 13.69
C ASN A 72 10.75 -1.24 13.15
N ASP A 73 12.01 -1.13 12.72
CA ASP A 73 12.81 -2.26 12.24
C ASP A 73 12.99 -3.36 13.30
N ALA A 74 13.12 -2.96 14.57
CA ALA A 74 13.19 -3.89 15.70
C ALA A 74 11.87 -4.64 15.91
N LEU A 75 10.73 -3.97 15.72
CA LEU A 75 9.39 -4.58 15.81
C LEU A 75 9.13 -5.48 14.60
N ASP A 76 9.50 -5.05 13.40
CA ASP A 76 9.33 -5.81 12.17
C ASP A 76 10.19 -7.08 12.17
N THR A 77 11.34 -7.06 12.83
CA THR A 77 12.15 -8.26 13.06
C THR A 77 11.43 -9.26 13.96
N GLN A 78 10.86 -8.80 15.09
CA GLN A 78 10.08 -9.67 15.99
C GLN A 78 8.80 -10.20 15.33
N LEU A 79 8.11 -9.37 14.56
CA LEU A 79 6.94 -9.78 13.79
C LEU A 79 7.30 -10.89 12.79
N ARG A 80 8.41 -10.76 12.05
CA ARG A 80 8.90 -11.80 11.13
C ARG A 80 9.33 -13.10 11.82
N GLU A 81 9.68 -13.06 13.09
CA GLU A 81 10.00 -14.26 13.87
C GLU A 81 8.73 -14.97 14.34
N ILE A 82 7.72 -14.22 14.79
CA ILE A 82 6.47 -14.75 15.37
C ILE A 82 5.46 -15.15 14.28
N GLU A 83 5.34 -14.35 13.22
CA GLU A 83 4.39 -14.57 12.13
C GLU A 83 4.96 -15.46 11.01
N ARG A 84 6.20 -15.94 11.18
CA ARG A 84 6.75 -16.95 10.28
C ARG A 84 5.80 -18.14 10.27
N PRO A 85 5.35 -18.62 9.10
CA PRO A 85 4.61 -19.87 9.03
C PRO A 85 5.44 -20.92 9.77
N GLN A 86 4.92 -21.45 10.89
CA GLN A 86 5.55 -22.60 11.50
C GLN A 86 5.46 -23.72 10.47
N GLU A 87 6.61 -24.11 9.92
CA GLU A 87 6.76 -25.43 9.32
C GLU A 87 6.61 -26.41 10.47
N ASP A 88 5.36 -26.79 10.78
CA ASP A 88 5.06 -27.79 11.78
C ASP A 88 5.76 -29.10 11.37
N PRO A 89 6.78 -29.57 12.12
CA PRO A 89 7.48 -30.80 11.80
C PRO A 89 6.56 -32.04 11.87
N GLU A 90 5.43 -31.95 12.58
CA GLU A 90 4.40 -33.00 12.62
C GLU A 90 3.44 -32.94 11.41
N GLN A 91 3.44 -31.85 10.64
CA GLN A 91 2.80 -31.73 9.32
C GLN A 91 3.78 -31.90 8.15
N ALA A 92 5.05 -32.20 8.43
CA ALA A 92 5.91 -32.76 7.40
C ALA A 92 5.21 -34.02 6.88
N PRO A 93 4.87 -34.11 5.58
CA PRO A 93 4.17 -35.26 5.06
C PRO A 93 5.00 -36.50 5.38
N LYS A 94 4.43 -37.44 6.16
CA LYS A 94 4.98 -38.79 6.21
C LYS A 94 5.13 -39.23 4.76
N LYS A 95 6.32 -39.69 4.38
CA LYS A 95 6.69 -40.05 3.00
C LYS A 95 5.53 -40.80 2.30
N GLY A 96 4.75 -40.09 1.47
CA GLY A 96 3.61 -40.64 0.72
C GLY A 96 2.21 -40.11 1.07
N GLU A 97 2.01 -39.30 2.12
CA GLU A 97 0.70 -38.74 2.47
C GLU A 97 0.59 -37.23 2.14
N PRO A 98 -0.51 -36.76 1.54
CA PRO A 98 -0.72 -35.34 1.32
C PRO A 98 -1.00 -34.61 2.64
N PRO A 99 -0.52 -33.36 2.81
CA PRO A 99 -0.68 -32.61 4.06
C PRO A 99 -2.18 -32.37 4.38
N PRO A 100 -2.56 -32.37 5.67
CA PRO A 100 -3.93 -32.08 6.08
C PRO A 100 -4.29 -30.64 5.70
N LYS A 101 -5.34 -30.47 4.89
CA LYS A 101 -5.80 -29.14 4.46
C LYS A 101 -6.68 -28.52 5.55
N PRO A 102 -6.37 -27.31 6.04
CA PRO A 102 -7.31 -26.50 6.82
C PRO A 102 -8.64 -26.32 6.06
N LYS A 103 -9.76 -26.19 6.78
CA LYS A 103 -11.10 -26.02 6.17
C LYS A 103 -11.22 -24.81 5.25
N ASP A 104 -10.38 -23.80 5.45
CA ASP A 104 -10.38 -22.53 4.69
C ASP A 104 -9.23 -22.43 3.68
N TRP A 105 -8.64 -23.57 3.30
CA TRP A 105 -7.50 -23.63 2.40
C TRP A 105 -7.86 -23.25 0.97
N ALA A 106 -7.47 -22.04 0.55
CA ALA A 106 -7.25 -21.71 -0.85
C ALA A 106 -5.90 -22.31 -1.31
N PRO A 107 -5.79 -22.86 -2.53
CA PRO A 107 -4.52 -23.35 -3.05
C PRO A 107 -3.45 -22.24 -3.04
N GLY A 108 -2.44 -22.37 -2.18
CA GLY A 108 -1.32 -21.43 -2.06
C GLY A 108 -1.34 -20.50 -0.83
N ALA A 109 -2.33 -20.60 0.05
CA ALA A 109 -2.39 -19.77 1.27
C ALA A 109 -1.79 -20.50 2.48
N THR A 110 -0.65 -20.02 3.00
CA THR A 110 -0.16 -20.42 4.33
C THR A 110 -0.91 -19.63 5.40
N PRO A 111 -1.66 -20.27 6.32
CA PRO A 111 -2.31 -19.56 7.41
C PRO A 111 -1.27 -18.92 8.34
N VAL A 112 -1.26 -17.60 8.41
CA VAL A 112 -0.44 -16.85 9.38
C VAL A 112 -1.20 -16.81 10.70
N HIS A 113 -0.70 -17.48 11.72
CA HIS A 113 -1.27 -17.39 13.05
C HIS A 113 -0.87 -16.06 13.69
N THR A 114 -1.73 -15.06 13.62
CA THR A 114 -1.58 -13.83 14.42
C THR A 114 -1.81 -14.18 15.89
N THR A 115 -0.74 -14.24 16.67
CA THR A 115 -0.82 -14.49 18.11
C THR A 115 -1.14 -13.18 18.86
N SER A 116 -1.52 -13.28 20.15
CA SER A 116 -1.69 -12.07 20.99
C SER A 116 -0.42 -11.20 21.00
N ASP A 117 0.75 -11.80 20.83
CA ASP A 117 2.02 -11.07 20.80
C ASP A 117 2.25 -10.36 19.48
N SER A 118 1.83 -10.91 18.33
CA SER A 118 1.90 -10.17 17.07
C SER A 118 0.96 -8.98 17.06
N GLY A 119 -0.25 -9.11 17.63
CA GLY A 119 -1.17 -7.98 17.83
C GLY A 119 -0.57 -6.84 18.67
N LYS A 120 0.14 -7.15 19.76
CA LYS A 120 0.84 -6.13 20.57
C LYS A 120 1.95 -5.43 19.81
N LEU A 121 2.70 -6.16 18.97
CA LEU A 121 3.78 -5.58 18.17
C LEU A 121 3.24 -4.64 17.07
N HIS A 122 2.12 -5.01 16.42
CA HIS A 122 1.43 -4.12 15.49
C HIS A 122 0.91 -2.86 16.18
N GLU A 123 0.31 -2.97 17.37
CA GLU A 123 -0.13 -1.81 18.15
C GLU A 123 1.06 -0.93 18.57
N ALA A 124 2.18 -1.53 18.99
CA ALA A 124 3.40 -0.80 19.33
C ALA A 124 3.96 -0.02 18.12
N LYS A 125 3.92 -0.61 16.93
CA LYS A 125 4.30 0.06 15.67
C LYS A 125 3.35 1.21 15.35
N ALA A 126 2.04 1.01 15.51
CA ALA A 126 1.04 2.05 15.31
C ALA A 126 1.23 3.22 16.30
N ALA A 127 1.54 2.94 17.56
CA ALA A 127 1.86 3.95 18.57
C ALA A 127 3.14 4.74 18.21
N ASN A 128 4.22 4.04 17.80
CA ASN A 128 5.45 4.70 17.33
C ASN A 128 5.19 5.66 16.17
N ASN A 129 4.37 5.23 15.21
CA ASN A 129 3.97 6.03 14.05
C ASN A 129 3.18 7.28 14.47
N ARG A 130 2.21 7.12 15.38
CA ARG A 130 1.39 8.23 15.91
C ARG A 130 2.24 9.27 16.63
N ASP A 131 3.13 8.82 17.51
CA ASP A 131 4.04 9.69 18.28
C ASP A 131 4.98 10.46 17.36
N ALA A 132 5.52 9.80 16.34
CA ALA A 132 6.42 10.43 15.37
C ALA A 132 5.68 11.45 14.50
N LEU A 133 4.45 11.15 14.05
CA LEU A 133 3.62 12.11 13.35
C LEU A 133 3.27 13.32 14.25
N GLN A 134 2.99 13.12 15.53
CA GLN A 134 2.75 14.23 16.45
C GLN A 134 3.98 15.15 16.56
N LYS A 135 5.18 14.57 16.66
CA LYS A 135 6.43 15.34 16.66
C LYS A 135 6.67 16.06 15.33
N ALA A 136 6.39 15.40 14.21
CA ALA A 136 6.51 15.99 12.87
C ALA A 136 5.54 17.17 12.71
N PHE A 137 4.29 17.05 13.15
CA PHE A 137 3.31 18.13 13.05
C PHE A 137 3.67 19.34 13.94
N ALA A 138 4.34 19.12 15.07
CA ALA A 138 4.76 20.19 15.96
C ALA A 138 5.81 21.15 15.34
N ILE A 139 6.53 20.71 14.31
CA ILE A 139 7.56 21.53 13.63
C ILE A 139 7.07 22.16 12.32
N LEU A 140 5.85 21.80 11.89
CA LEU A 140 5.20 22.36 10.70
C LEU A 140 4.42 23.62 11.06
N ASP A 141 4.44 24.59 10.13
CA ASP A 141 3.60 25.78 10.23
C ASP A 141 2.11 25.41 10.04
N PRO A 142 1.15 26.22 10.53
CA PRO A 142 -0.27 25.88 10.47
C PRO A 142 -0.81 25.53 9.07
N ASP A 143 -0.37 26.26 8.04
CA ASP A 143 -0.75 26.00 6.65
C ASP A 143 -0.17 24.67 6.14
N GLN A 144 1.09 24.39 6.50
CA GLN A 144 1.78 23.14 6.18
C GLN A 144 1.11 21.96 6.87
N GLN A 145 0.68 22.10 8.13
CA GLN A 145 -0.07 21.07 8.84
C GLN A 145 -1.38 20.75 8.11
N THR A 146 -2.10 21.75 7.63
CA THR A 146 -3.36 21.53 6.89
C THR A 146 -3.12 20.75 5.60
N ALA A 147 -2.10 21.12 4.83
CA ALA A 147 -1.71 20.37 3.63
C ALA A 147 -1.20 18.95 3.95
N ALA A 148 -0.44 18.79 5.04
CA ALA A 148 0.09 17.51 5.49
C ALA A 148 -1.02 16.55 5.92
N ARG A 149 -2.09 17.02 6.61
CA ARG A 149 -3.26 16.17 6.94
C ARG A 149 -3.90 15.63 5.68
N LYS A 150 -4.20 16.50 4.72
CA LYS A 150 -4.78 16.10 3.45
C LYS A 150 -3.92 15.06 2.75
N LEU A 151 -2.61 15.29 2.71
CA LEU A 151 -1.66 14.38 2.08
C LEU A 151 -1.66 12.99 2.73
N LEU A 152 -1.64 12.92 4.06
CA LEU A 152 -1.66 11.64 4.78
C LEU A 152 -3.01 10.94 4.67
N ASP A 153 -4.12 11.68 4.74
CA ASP A 153 -5.47 11.15 4.58
C ASP A 153 -5.67 10.55 3.17
N ASP A 154 -5.17 11.22 2.13
CA ASP A 154 -5.17 10.72 0.75
C ASP A 154 -4.35 9.42 0.59
N ARG A 155 -3.45 9.12 1.55
CA ARG A 155 -2.68 7.87 1.64
C ARG A 155 -3.26 6.85 2.63
N GLY A 156 -4.42 7.13 3.21
CA GLY A 156 -5.06 6.28 4.22
C GLY A 156 -4.32 6.26 5.57
N ILE A 157 -3.48 7.24 5.85
CA ILE A 157 -2.72 7.35 7.10
C ILE A 157 -3.45 8.29 8.04
N THR A 158 -3.76 7.83 9.25
CA THR A 158 -4.42 8.67 10.25
C THR A 158 -3.51 9.80 10.72
N SER A 159 -3.90 11.03 10.39
CA SER A 159 -3.20 12.25 10.77
C SER A 159 -3.48 12.68 12.22
N PRO A 160 -2.52 13.30 12.93
CA PRO A 160 -2.75 13.90 14.24
C PRO A 160 -3.84 14.98 14.20
N GLY A 161 -4.83 14.85 15.10
CA GLY A 161 -5.94 15.80 15.21
C GLY A 161 -7.01 15.68 14.13
N ALA A 162 -6.95 14.68 13.25
CA ALA A 162 -8.07 14.34 12.38
C ALA A 162 -9.19 13.74 13.22
N SER A 163 -10.35 14.41 13.26
CA SER A 163 -11.59 13.80 13.74
C SER A 163 -11.89 12.62 12.82
N SER A 164 -11.92 11.39 13.35
CA SER A 164 -12.30 10.20 12.59
C SER A 164 -13.63 10.45 11.91
N LYS A 165 -13.63 10.75 10.60
CA LYS A 165 -14.87 10.68 9.83
C LYS A 165 -15.27 9.20 9.82
N PRO A 166 -16.47 8.83 10.27
CA PRO A 166 -16.94 7.47 10.10
C PRO A 166 -16.91 7.15 8.61
N VAL A 167 -16.32 6.01 8.27
CA VAL A 167 -16.42 5.44 6.93
C VAL A 167 -17.90 5.17 6.68
N SER A 168 -18.56 6.05 5.93
CA SER A 168 -19.90 5.81 5.44
C SER A 168 -19.81 4.63 4.46
N ASN A 169 -20.07 3.43 4.97
CA ASN A 169 -20.44 2.30 4.13
C ASN A 169 -21.84 2.60 3.57
N ASP A 170 -21.89 3.37 2.48
CA ASP A 170 -23.09 3.45 1.64
C ASP A 170 -23.25 2.13 0.86
N ALA A 171 -23.48 1.05 1.59
CA ALA A 171 -24.18 -0.12 1.07
C ALA A 171 -25.68 0.20 1.20
N ALA A 172 -26.16 1.03 0.29
CA ALA A 172 -27.58 1.32 0.13
C ALA A 172 -28.34 0.00 -0.01
N GLY A 173 -29.14 -0.30 1.01
CA GLY A 173 -30.11 -1.38 0.99
C GLY A 173 -31.05 -1.21 -0.18
N VAL A 174 -31.10 -2.23 -1.03
CA VAL A 174 -32.21 -2.40 -1.97
C VAL A 174 -33.42 -2.83 -1.14
N PRO A 175 -34.54 -2.09 -1.13
CA PRO A 175 -35.76 -2.55 -0.48
C PRO A 175 -36.34 -3.70 -1.30
N HIS A 176 -36.57 -4.83 -0.64
CA HIS A 176 -37.42 -5.89 -1.18
C HIS A 176 -38.86 -5.49 -0.84
N GLU A 177 -39.62 -5.02 -1.83
CA GLU A 177 -41.09 -5.00 -1.72
C GLU A 177 -41.65 -6.40 -2.04
N PRO A 178 -42.81 -6.76 -1.45
CA PRO A 178 -43.48 -8.04 -1.66
C PRO A 178 -44.21 -8.17 -3.00
#